data_AF-A0A7Z7AVI3-F1
#
_entry.id   AF-A0A7Z7AVI3-F1
#
_cell.length_a   1.000
_cell.length_b   1.000
_cell.length_c   1.000
_cell.angle_alpha   90.00
_cell.angle_beta   90.00
_cell.angle_gamma   90.00
#
_symmetry.space_group_name_H-M   'P 1'
#
loop_
_entity.id
_entity.type
_entity.pdbx_description
1 polymer ?
#
loop_
_entity_poly.entity_id
_entity_poly.type
_entity_poly.pdbx_seq_one_letter_code
_entity_poly.pdbx_strand_id
1 'polypeptide(L)'
;MEIEAKFLISERDTFEKLKGIETVTGFNPKKPVDKDFTDTYLDTMDMAIYASGFSFRCREKGSKVTYTLKSLSTSSSLVHMREEVEFTLTEKLPVKDWDNCVLRKRVIDIIGSGELFPLFTVTHKRTDILLSRDQRNVAEMSFDDVVLTCEKSEKSYLELEVELTGDGTEAEMNQIAEYFRDDRGLTPGSNSKFDNGLELFMENVRKNASILNYDINIGSKNTKYSPLQDMIEEYGIEREHARRVAENSYRLFKDLKNIHHVRNELIHTLRIASVVHDIGVMTNVKNHHKAGRDILSETCPDELPYPLCAFLPWMTFLHKKRIDRKKLDKLSLKKKFLSLPSQMQDDILKLAAILRMADALDYSRMESRISEIDLSKEDIIVKIAGKGASIDADRADTKADLWRLLFEKDIYFREDY
;
A
#
# COMPACT_ATOMS: atom_id res chain seq x y z
N MET A 1 0.91 -25.40 4.63
CA MET A 1 0.16 -24.56 5.58
C MET A 1 0.91 -24.59 6.89
N GLU A 2 1.03 -23.44 7.52
CA GLU A 2 1.63 -23.28 8.83
C GLU A 2 0.52 -23.24 9.88
N ILE A 3 0.83 -23.70 11.09
CA ILE A 3 -0.07 -23.66 12.26
C ILE A 3 0.66 -22.87 13.34
N GLU A 4 0.13 -21.69 13.67
CA GLU A 4 0.79 -20.70 14.54
C GLU A 4 -0.13 -20.17 15.64
N ALA A 5 0.43 -19.75 16.77
CA ALA A 5 -0.24 -19.06 17.87
C ALA A 5 0.60 -17.85 18.26
N LYS A 6 -0.05 -16.71 18.52
CA LYS A 6 0.63 -15.44 18.74
C LYS A 6 0.20 -14.82 20.07
N PHE A 7 1.15 -14.22 20.76
CA PHE A 7 0.95 -13.57 22.04
C PHE A 7 1.67 -12.22 22.10
N LEU A 8 0.99 -11.20 22.59
CA LEU A 8 1.60 -9.91 22.93
C LEU A 8 2.18 -9.98 24.34
N ILE A 9 3.37 -9.40 24.51
CA ILE A 9 4.07 -9.33 25.79
C ILE A 9 4.25 -7.85 26.16
N SER A 10 3.49 -7.37 27.14
CA SER A 10 3.48 -5.95 27.50
C SER A 10 4.74 -5.50 28.25
N GLU A 11 5.40 -6.40 28.99
CA GLU A 11 6.54 -6.09 29.85
C GLU A 11 7.84 -6.74 29.38
N ARG A 12 8.89 -5.93 29.20
CA ARG A 12 10.22 -6.39 28.78
C ARG A 12 10.83 -7.39 29.75
N ASP A 13 10.64 -7.21 31.06
CA ASP A 13 11.13 -8.16 32.07
C ASP A 13 10.50 -9.55 31.90
N THR A 14 9.21 -9.60 31.55
CA THR A 14 8.51 -10.86 31.26
C THR A 14 9.04 -11.49 29.98
N PHE A 15 9.25 -10.69 28.92
CA PHE A 15 9.86 -11.14 27.66
C PHE A 15 11.25 -11.78 27.88
N GLU A 16 12.13 -11.12 28.65
CA GLU A 16 13.46 -11.63 28.95
C GLU A 16 13.43 -12.91 29.82
N LYS A 17 12.54 -12.96 30.82
CA LYS A 17 12.37 -14.16 31.66
C LYS A 17 11.89 -15.36 30.85
N LEU A 18 10.95 -15.17 29.92
CA LEU A 18 10.40 -16.25 29.12
C LEU A 18 11.41 -16.83 28.11
N LYS A 19 12.38 -16.03 27.64
CA LYS A 19 13.50 -16.56 26.83
C LYS A 19 14.38 -17.56 27.60
N GLY A 20 14.36 -17.50 28.92
CA GLY A 20 15.06 -18.44 29.80
C GLY A 20 14.20 -19.61 30.31
N ILE A 21 13.05 -19.89 29.68
CA ILE A 21 12.13 -20.94 30.14
C ILE A 21 12.78 -22.33 30.03
N GLU A 22 12.69 -23.12 31.10
CA GLU A 22 13.30 -24.46 31.16
C GLU A 22 12.35 -25.58 30.73
N THR A 23 11.03 -25.36 30.83
CA THR A 23 10.02 -26.32 30.37
C THR A 23 8.72 -25.62 30.03
N VAL A 24 8.01 -26.16 29.02
CA VAL A 24 6.68 -25.76 28.61
C VAL A 24 5.85 -27.03 28.58
N THR A 25 4.94 -27.26 29.53
CA THR A 25 4.02 -28.42 29.54
C THR A 25 4.64 -29.80 29.22
N GLY A 26 5.89 -30.06 29.63
CA GLY A 26 6.61 -31.32 29.36
C GLY A 26 7.41 -31.33 28.04
N PHE A 27 7.35 -30.25 27.26
CA PHE A 27 8.27 -29.95 26.17
C PHE A 27 9.56 -29.31 26.71
N ASN A 28 10.69 -29.75 26.15
CA ASN A 28 12.03 -29.30 26.50
C ASN A 28 12.52 -28.26 25.47
N PRO A 29 12.72 -27.00 25.88
CA PRO A 29 13.32 -25.97 25.07
C PRO A 29 14.79 -26.29 24.76
N LYS A 30 15.19 -26.15 23.49
CA LYS A 30 16.59 -26.25 23.06
C LYS A 30 17.30 -24.90 23.23
N LYS A 31 18.60 -24.88 22.93
CA LYS A 31 19.43 -23.68 23.04
C LYS A 31 18.84 -22.54 22.18
N PRO A 32 18.68 -21.32 22.74
CA PRO A 32 18.23 -20.16 21.98
C PRO A 32 19.17 -19.78 20.84
N VAL A 33 18.60 -19.26 19.75
CA VAL A 33 19.32 -18.74 18.59
C VAL A 33 18.86 -17.32 18.28
N ASP A 34 19.77 -16.36 18.43
CA ASP A 34 19.49 -14.96 18.13
C ASP A 34 19.65 -14.66 16.63
N LYS A 35 18.74 -13.83 16.10
CA LYS A 35 18.65 -13.45 14.70
C LYS A 35 18.21 -12.00 14.60
N ASP A 36 18.92 -11.22 13.80
CA ASP A 36 18.51 -9.88 13.40
C ASP A 36 18.23 -9.86 11.89
N PHE A 37 17.12 -9.24 11.49
CA PHE A 37 16.74 -9.06 10.08
C PHE A 37 15.68 -7.97 9.92
N THR A 38 15.48 -7.54 8.68
CA THR A 38 14.46 -6.56 8.30
C THR A 38 13.57 -7.12 7.20
N ASP A 39 12.26 -6.97 7.39
CA ASP A 39 11.23 -7.26 6.40
C ASP A 39 10.73 -5.94 5.78
N THR A 40 10.72 -5.84 4.46
CA THR A 40 10.00 -4.78 3.73
C THR A 40 8.70 -5.36 3.18
N TYR A 41 7.56 -4.82 3.61
CA TYR A 41 6.26 -5.20 3.06
C TYR A 41 5.97 -4.41 1.79
N LEU A 42 5.47 -5.12 0.77
CA LEU A 42 5.36 -4.65 -0.60
C LEU A 42 3.96 -4.93 -1.13
N ASP A 43 3.39 -3.98 -1.87
CA ASP A 43 2.15 -4.16 -2.63
C ASP A 43 2.15 -3.24 -3.86
N THR A 44 1.19 -3.40 -4.76
CA THR A 44 0.97 -2.49 -5.88
C THR A 44 0.24 -1.21 -5.42
N MET A 45 0.25 -0.17 -6.25
CA MET A 45 -0.38 1.12 -5.91
C MET A 45 -1.90 1.02 -5.62
N ASP A 46 -2.56 0.01 -6.19
CA ASP A 46 -3.97 -0.35 -6.01
C ASP A 46 -4.20 -1.49 -4.99
N MET A 47 -3.17 -1.83 -4.19
CA MET A 47 -3.22 -2.83 -3.11
C MET A 47 -3.68 -4.23 -3.59
N ALA A 48 -3.15 -4.69 -4.74
CA ALA A 48 -3.61 -5.94 -5.36
C ALA A 48 -3.33 -7.18 -4.52
N ILE A 49 -2.18 -7.23 -3.84
CA ILE A 49 -1.81 -8.38 -3.01
C ILE A 49 -2.71 -8.45 -1.77
N TYR A 50 -2.86 -7.34 -1.07
CA TYR A 50 -3.77 -7.23 0.07
C TYR A 50 -5.20 -7.61 -0.30
N ALA A 51 -5.70 -7.07 -1.41
CA ALA A 51 -7.03 -7.37 -1.93
C ALA A 51 -7.24 -8.83 -2.31
N SER A 52 -6.19 -9.53 -2.74
CA SER A 52 -6.24 -10.97 -3.00
C SER A 52 -6.17 -11.82 -1.72
N GLY A 53 -6.17 -11.20 -0.54
CA GLY A 53 -6.14 -11.90 0.74
C GLY A 53 -4.74 -12.35 1.15
N PHE A 54 -3.69 -11.68 0.69
CA PHE A 54 -2.30 -12.00 1.02
C PHE A 54 -1.54 -10.79 1.54
N SER A 55 -0.42 -11.06 2.22
CA SER A 55 0.65 -10.10 2.45
C SER A 55 1.90 -10.57 1.72
N PHE A 56 2.71 -9.64 1.24
CA PHE A 56 3.97 -9.95 0.57
C PHE A 56 5.11 -9.15 1.18
N ARG A 57 6.19 -9.85 1.53
CA ARG A 57 7.38 -9.24 2.14
C ARG A 57 8.67 -9.69 1.46
N CYS A 58 9.67 -8.82 1.55
CA CYS A 58 11.06 -9.08 1.20
C CYS A 58 11.90 -8.98 2.48
N ARG A 59 12.46 -10.09 2.94
CA ARG A 59 13.36 -10.19 4.08
C ARG A 59 14.81 -10.07 3.63
N GLU A 60 15.55 -9.17 4.23
CA GLU A 60 16.98 -9.00 3.98
C GLU A 60 17.76 -9.48 5.21
N LYS A 61 18.59 -10.53 5.06
CA LYS A 61 19.38 -11.12 6.13
C LYS A 61 20.77 -11.53 5.64
N GLY A 62 21.77 -10.69 5.89
CA GLY A 62 23.13 -10.91 5.40
C GLY A 62 23.16 -10.95 3.88
N SER A 63 23.64 -12.05 3.28
CA SER A 63 23.69 -12.26 1.83
C SER A 63 22.47 -12.99 1.26
N LYS A 64 21.39 -13.13 2.04
CA LYS A 64 20.16 -13.82 1.61
C LYS A 64 19.00 -12.84 1.57
N VAL A 65 18.23 -12.92 0.50
CA VAL A 65 16.99 -12.18 0.31
C VAL A 65 15.85 -13.18 0.16
N THR A 66 14.93 -13.22 1.12
CA THR A 66 13.81 -14.16 1.12
C THR A 66 12.51 -13.40 0.88
N TYR A 67 11.76 -13.79 -0.14
CA TYR A 67 10.43 -13.27 -0.40
C TYR A 67 9.39 -14.25 0.10
N THR A 68 8.36 -13.74 0.75
CA THR A 68 7.29 -14.53 1.34
C THR A 68 5.94 -13.97 0.90
N LEU A 69 5.07 -14.82 0.37
CA LEU A 69 3.64 -14.54 0.22
C LEU A 69 2.87 -15.35 1.26
N LYS A 70 2.21 -14.67 2.20
CA LYS A 70 1.49 -15.29 3.32
C LYS A 70 0.02 -14.89 3.29
N SER A 71 -0.91 -15.84 3.30
CA SER A 71 -2.35 -15.58 3.30
C SER A 71 -2.73 -14.79 4.55
N LEU A 72 -3.65 -13.84 4.46
CA LEU A 72 -4.16 -13.10 5.61
C LEU A 72 -5.06 -14.01 6.45
N SER A 73 -5.03 -13.85 7.77
CA SER A 73 -5.88 -14.62 8.69
C SER A 73 -7.27 -14.01 8.75
N THR A 74 -8.30 -14.83 8.58
CA THR A 74 -9.71 -14.43 8.72
C THR A 74 -10.36 -14.93 10.01
N SER A 75 -9.65 -15.70 10.83
CA SER A 75 -10.16 -16.29 12.07
C SER A 75 -9.63 -15.60 13.33
N SER A 76 -10.52 -15.45 14.32
CA SER A 76 -10.19 -14.97 15.68
C SER A 76 -9.78 -16.10 16.63
N SER A 77 -9.44 -17.28 16.10
CA SER A 77 -8.99 -18.43 16.88
C SER A 77 -7.60 -18.19 17.46
N LEU A 78 -7.30 -18.77 18.64
CA LEU A 78 -5.97 -18.70 19.26
C LEU A 78 -4.87 -19.32 18.39
N VAL A 79 -5.23 -20.37 17.65
CA VAL A 79 -4.38 -21.05 16.68
C VAL A 79 -4.86 -20.69 15.27
N HIS A 80 -3.93 -20.26 14.43
CA HIS A 80 -4.17 -19.86 13.05
C HIS A 80 -3.57 -20.86 12.08
N MET A 81 -4.23 -21.06 10.95
CA MET A 81 -3.74 -21.89 9.85
C MET A 81 -3.60 -21.03 8.61
N ARG A 82 -2.39 -20.93 8.05
CA ARG A 82 -2.10 -19.99 6.97
C ARG A 82 -1.32 -20.65 5.84
N GLU A 83 -1.61 -20.21 4.62
CA GLU A 83 -0.80 -20.56 3.47
C GLU A 83 0.42 -19.64 3.42
N GLU A 84 1.60 -20.23 3.25
CA GLU A 84 2.87 -19.51 3.11
C GLU A 84 3.65 -20.13 1.95
N VAL A 85 4.21 -19.26 1.09
CA VAL A 85 5.10 -19.65 0.00
C VAL A 85 6.31 -18.73 0.01
N GLU A 86 7.50 -19.33 0.07
CA GLU A 86 8.77 -18.60 0.12
C GLU A 86 9.67 -18.87 -1.09
N PHE A 87 10.49 -17.89 -1.42
CA PHE A 87 11.55 -18.01 -2.42
C PHE A 87 12.76 -17.18 -1.99
N THR A 88 13.95 -17.76 -2.07
CA THR A 88 15.19 -17.11 -1.62
C THR A 88 16.16 -16.88 -2.77
N LEU A 89 16.73 -15.67 -2.80
CA LEU A 89 17.74 -15.20 -3.73
C LEU A 89 18.99 -14.72 -2.98
N THR A 90 20.07 -14.48 -3.72
CA THR A 90 21.32 -13.90 -3.21
C THR A 90 21.35 -12.38 -3.27
N GLU A 91 20.44 -11.77 -4.01
CA GLU A 91 20.28 -10.33 -4.16
C GLU A 91 18.82 -9.96 -4.40
N LYS A 92 18.50 -8.67 -4.25
CA LYS A 92 17.15 -8.15 -4.44
C LYS A 92 16.89 -7.92 -5.92
N LEU A 93 15.96 -8.68 -6.49
CA LEU A 93 15.59 -8.59 -7.91
C LEU A 93 14.09 -8.26 -8.06
N PRO A 94 13.70 -7.52 -9.11
CA PRO A 94 12.31 -7.41 -9.50
C PRO A 94 11.70 -8.79 -9.78
N VAL A 95 10.43 -9.01 -9.43
CA VAL A 95 9.75 -10.31 -9.56
C VAL A 95 9.82 -10.88 -10.98
N LYS A 96 9.73 -10.00 -11.99
CA LYS A 96 9.83 -10.38 -13.41
C LYS A 96 11.16 -11.08 -13.76
N ASP A 97 12.24 -10.74 -13.05
CA ASP A 97 13.61 -11.18 -13.31
C ASP A 97 13.98 -12.42 -12.49
N TRP A 98 13.06 -12.95 -11.67
CA TRP A 98 13.28 -14.18 -10.92
C TRP A 98 13.26 -15.40 -11.84
N ASP A 99 13.98 -16.45 -11.45
CA ASP A 99 13.83 -17.78 -12.03
C ASP A 99 12.37 -18.26 -11.92
N ASN A 100 11.97 -19.16 -12.82
CA ASN A 100 10.64 -19.76 -12.77
C ASN A 100 10.43 -20.54 -11.47
N CYS A 101 9.66 -19.97 -10.55
CA CYS A 101 9.26 -20.60 -9.30
C CYS A 101 7.77 -20.39 -9.02
N VAL A 102 7.22 -21.18 -8.09
CA VAL A 102 5.79 -21.12 -7.72
C VAL A 102 5.42 -19.73 -7.21
N LEU A 103 6.28 -19.11 -6.39
CA LEU A 103 6.05 -17.78 -5.85
C LEU A 103 5.99 -16.72 -6.95
N ARG A 104 6.94 -16.74 -7.89
CA ARG A 104 6.97 -15.83 -9.05
C ARG A 104 5.64 -15.88 -9.81
N LYS A 105 5.18 -17.09 -10.15
CA LYS A 105 3.92 -17.26 -10.88
C LYS A 105 2.74 -16.66 -10.10
N ARG A 106 2.60 -17.00 -8.82
CA ARG A 106 1.51 -16.49 -7.98
C ARG A 106 1.51 -14.96 -7.87
N VAL A 107 2.68 -14.36 -7.65
CA VAL A 107 2.79 -12.90 -7.54
C VAL A 107 2.45 -12.24 -8.88
N ILE A 108 2.97 -12.76 -10.01
CA ILE A 108 2.64 -12.24 -11.35
C ILE A 108 1.14 -12.38 -11.66
N ASP A 109 0.51 -13.50 -11.30
CA ASP A 109 -0.93 -13.71 -11.51
C ASP A 109 -1.78 -12.67 -10.75
N ILE A 110 -1.29 -12.14 -9.62
CA ILE A 110 -1.97 -11.10 -8.81
C ILE A 110 -1.66 -9.69 -9.35
N ILE A 111 -0.37 -9.37 -9.56
CA ILE A 111 0.06 -7.99 -9.84
C ILE A 111 0.08 -7.65 -11.34
N GLY A 112 -0.02 -8.65 -12.22
CA GLY A 112 0.08 -8.48 -13.67
C GLY A 112 1.36 -7.75 -14.07
N SER A 113 1.22 -6.64 -14.80
CA SER A 113 2.32 -5.77 -15.22
C SER A 113 2.73 -4.70 -14.18
N GLY A 114 2.10 -4.73 -13.00
CA GLY A 114 2.26 -3.73 -11.95
C GLY A 114 3.61 -3.77 -11.23
N GLU A 115 4.04 -2.62 -10.74
CA GLU A 115 5.22 -2.48 -9.91
C GLU A 115 4.89 -2.61 -8.41
N LEU A 116 5.82 -3.19 -7.65
CA LEU A 116 5.72 -3.33 -6.21
C LEU A 116 6.37 -2.15 -5.50
N PHE A 117 5.64 -1.56 -4.56
CA PHE A 117 6.07 -0.42 -3.77
C PHE A 117 6.17 -0.79 -2.29
N PRO A 118 7.19 -0.28 -1.59
CA PRO A 118 7.31 -0.48 -0.15
C PRO A 118 6.19 0.25 0.59
N LEU A 119 5.46 -0.49 1.42
CA LEU A 119 4.43 0.06 2.30
C LEU A 119 5.04 0.50 3.64
N PHE A 120 5.79 -0.40 4.28
CA PHE A 120 6.46 -0.20 5.56
C PHE A 120 7.54 -1.26 5.76
N THR A 121 8.37 -1.05 6.78
CA THR A 121 9.44 -1.98 7.17
C THR A 121 9.25 -2.46 8.60
N VAL A 122 9.73 -3.67 8.87
CA VAL A 122 9.69 -4.31 10.19
C VAL A 122 11.09 -4.79 10.51
N THR A 123 11.69 -4.26 11.56
CA THR A 123 12.98 -4.73 12.08
C THR A 123 12.73 -5.67 13.24
N HIS A 124 13.45 -6.78 13.25
CA HIS A 124 13.32 -7.83 14.24
C HIS A 124 14.64 -8.04 14.95
N LYS A 125 14.60 -8.06 16.29
CA LYS A 125 15.58 -8.79 17.09
C LYS A 125 14.88 -10.01 17.66
N ARG A 126 15.13 -11.16 17.03
CA ARG A 126 14.42 -12.41 17.28
C ARG A 126 15.29 -13.39 18.03
N THR A 127 14.74 -14.04 19.05
CA THR A 127 15.34 -15.21 19.71
C THR A 127 14.45 -16.41 19.45
N ASP A 128 14.96 -17.40 18.69
CA ASP A 128 14.24 -18.64 18.40
C ASP A 128 14.64 -19.76 19.35
N ILE A 129 13.64 -20.47 19.85
CA ILE A 129 13.78 -21.57 20.80
C ILE A 129 12.97 -22.76 20.32
N LEU A 130 13.65 -23.82 19.89
CA LEU A 130 13.00 -25.04 19.40
C LEU A 130 12.50 -25.89 20.59
N LEU A 131 11.22 -26.23 20.61
CA LEU A 131 10.61 -27.14 21.57
C LEU A 131 10.68 -28.58 21.07
N SER A 132 11.05 -29.48 21.98
CA SER A 132 11.15 -30.91 21.68
C SER A 132 10.58 -31.81 22.76
N ARG A 133 10.10 -32.99 22.38
CA ARG A 133 9.67 -34.06 23.29
C ARG A 133 10.28 -35.37 22.82
N ASP A 134 10.95 -36.09 23.71
CA ASP A 134 11.57 -37.39 23.39
C ASP A 134 12.46 -37.33 22.12
N GLN A 135 13.26 -36.26 22.00
CA GLN A 135 14.11 -35.91 20.85
C GLN A 135 13.39 -35.47 19.55
N ARG A 136 12.06 -35.59 19.46
CA ARG A 136 11.25 -35.09 18.34
C ARG A 136 11.04 -33.58 18.46
N ASN A 137 11.22 -32.84 17.35
CA ASN A 137 10.87 -31.42 17.29
C ASN A 137 9.36 -31.28 17.18
N VAL A 138 8.79 -30.34 17.95
CA VAL A 138 7.34 -30.14 18.04
C VAL A 138 6.94 -28.76 17.55
N ALA A 139 7.61 -27.71 18.04
CA ALA A 139 7.28 -26.33 17.72
C ALA A 139 8.50 -25.44 17.85
N GLU A 140 8.52 -24.30 17.18
CA GLU A 140 9.49 -23.23 17.40
C GLU A 140 8.80 -22.07 18.13
N MET A 141 9.45 -21.54 19.16
CA MET A 141 9.04 -20.30 19.82
C MET A 141 9.94 -19.17 19.34
N SER A 142 9.36 -18.20 18.66
CA SER A 142 10.01 -16.98 18.20
C SER A 142 9.63 -15.82 19.11
N PHE A 143 10.60 -15.36 19.91
CA PHE A 143 10.48 -14.14 20.70
C PHE A 143 10.96 -12.96 19.85
N ASP A 144 10.06 -12.08 19.44
CA ASP A 144 10.39 -10.90 18.63
C ASP A 144 10.34 -9.62 19.46
N ASP A 145 11.43 -8.86 19.43
CA ASP A 145 11.43 -7.42 19.68
C ASP A 145 11.25 -6.71 18.33
N VAL A 146 10.03 -6.23 18.09
CA VAL A 146 9.59 -5.71 16.79
C VAL A 146 9.64 -4.20 16.79
N VAL A 147 10.22 -3.63 15.74
CA VAL A 147 10.13 -2.19 15.41
C VAL A 147 9.55 -2.04 14.02
N LEU A 148 8.32 -1.53 13.93
CA LEU A 148 7.66 -1.13 12.70
C LEU A 148 8.02 0.31 12.35
N THR A 149 8.43 0.55 11.12
CA THR A 149 8.72 1.89 10.61
C THR A 149 7.93 2.14 9.33
N CYS A 150 7.13 3.19 9.33
CA CYS A 150 6.39 3.69 8.18
C CYS A 150 6.63 5.19 8.05
N GLU A 151 7.27 5.61 6.95
CA GLU A 151 7.73 6.99 6.75
C GLU A 151 8.54 7.52 7.94
N LYS A 152 8.00 8.50 8.69
CA LYS A 152 8.64 9.12 9.88
C LYS A 152 8.07 8.61 11.20
N SER A 153 7.17 7.63 11.16
CA SER A 153 6.51 7.09 12.35
C SER A 153 7.03 5.69 12.65
N GLU A 154 7.09 5.39 13.95
CA GLU A 154 7.59 4.14 14.47
C GLU A 154 6.62 3.58 15.52
N LYS A 155 6.46 2.26 15.54
CA LYS A 155 5.70 1.52 16.55
C LYS A 155 6.51 0.29 16.95
N SER A 156 6.76 0.13 18.25
CA SER A 156 7.49 -1.02 18.78
C SER A 156 6.61 -1.87 19.68
N TYR A 157 6.80 -3.18 19.65
CA TYR A 157 6.10 -4.10 20.54
C TYR A 157 6.87 -5.42 20.67
N LEU A 158 6.54 -6.18 21.71
CA LEU A 158 7.13 -7.49 21.96
C LEU A 158 6.08 -8.57 21.72
N GLU A 159 6.46 -9.62 21.02
CA GLU A 159 5.59 -10.77 20.81
C GLU A 159 6.30 -12.10 20.97
N LEU A 160 5.52 -13.12 21.30
CA LEU A 160 5.88 -14.53 21.19
C LEU A 160 5.01 -15.15 20.10
N GLU A 161 5.64 -15.71 19.08
CA GLU A 161 5.01 -16.52 18.06
C GLU A 161 5.43 -17.98 18.28
N VAL A 162 4.47 -18.89 18.38
CA VAL A 162 4.71 -20.32 18.45
C VAL A 162 4.25 -20.92 17.13
N GLU A 163 5.08 -21.70 16.47
CA GLU A 163 4.75 -22.34 15.20
C GLU A 163 5.06 -23.84 15.26
N LEU A 164 4.15 -24.69 14.79
CA LEU A 164 4.42 -26.12 14.69
C LEU A 164 5.55 -26.38 13.69
N THR A 165 6.48 -27.25 14.07
CA THR A 165 7.58 -27.67 13.19
C THR A 165 7.74 -29.19 13.23
N GLY A 166 8.32 -29.76 12.17
CA GLY A 166 8.58 -31.19 12.08
C GLY A 166 7.31 -32.03 12.24
N ASP A 167 7.26 -32.82 13.30
CA ASP A 167 6.20 -33.81 13.56
C ASP A 167 5.19 -33.33 14.65
N GLY A 168 5.19 -32.04 14.99
CA GLY A 168 4.25 -31.47 15.98
C GLY A 168 2.79 -31.63 15.56
N THR A 169 1.91 -31.82 16.55
CA THR A 169 0.47 -32.01 16.31
C THR A 169 -0.37 -30.82 16.80
N GLU A 170 -1.57 -30.63 16.24
CA GLU A 170 -2.50 -29.57 16.69
C GLU A 170 -2.87 -29.68 18.18
N ALA A 171 -2.97 -30.90 18.72
CA ALA A 171 -3.22 -31.10 20.15
C ALA A 171 -2.06 -30.58 21.01
N GLU A 172 -0.83 -30.81 20.57
CA GLU A 172 0.37 -30.27 21.23
C GLU A 172 0.44 -28.74 21.08
N MET A 173 0.04 -28.22 19.92
CA MET A 173 -0.07 -26.77 19.71
C MET A 173 -1.05 -26.11 20.68
N ASN A 174 -2.24 -26.68 20.82
CA ASN A 174 -3.24 -26.19 21.77
C ASN A 174 -2.71 -26.24 23.21
N GLN A 175 -2.05 -27.34 23.60
CA GLN A 175 -1.44 -27.47 24.92
C GLN A 175 -0.38 -26.39 25.19
N ILE A 176 0.46 -26.07 24.20
CA ILE A 176 1.47 -25.00 24.32
C ILE A 176 0.80 -23.62 24.38
N ALA A 177 -0.18 -23.37 23.52
CA ALA A 177 -0.88 -22.08 23.46
C ALA A 177 -1.69 -21.80 24.74
N GLU A 178 -2.38 -22.81 25.28
CA GLU A 178 -3.11 -22.72 26.55
C GLU A 178 -2.16 -22.43 27.72
N TYR A 179 -0.99 -23.06 27.76
CA TYR A 179 0.02 -22.76 28.77
C TYR A 179 0.46 -21.30 28.78
N PHE A 180 0.74 -20.73 27.60
CA PHE A 180 1.15 -19.33 27.52
C PHE A 180 0.02 -18.37 27.89
N ARG A 181 -1.23 -18.69 27.52
CA ARG A 181 -2.40 -17.90 27.88
C ARG A 181 -2.71 -17.97 29.38
N ASP A 182 -2.82 -19.18 29.92
CA ASP A 182 -3.44 -19.44 31.22
C ASP A 182 -2.41 -19.48 32.35
N ASP A 183 -1.28 -20.18 32.17
CA ASP A 183 -0.22 -20.27 33.19
C ASP A 183 0.72 -19.06 33.18
N ARG A 184 0.99 -18.49 31.99
CA ARG A 184 1.87 -17.32 31.84
C ARG A 184 1.11 -16.00 31.70
N GLY A 185 -0.22 -16.03 31.58
CA GLY A 185 -1.05 -14.84 31.53
C GLY A 185 -0.82 -13.98 30.29
N LEU A 186 -0.26 -14.55 29.20
CA LEU A 186 0.03 -13.78 28.00
C LEU A 186 -1.26 -13.46 27.23
N THR A 187 -1.31 -12.26 26.65
CA THR A 187 -2.46 -11.82 25.87
C THR A 187 -2.38 -12.40 24.46
N PRO A 188 -3.37 -13.18 23.98
CA PRO A 188 -3.41 -13.63 22.60
C PRO A 188 -3.37 -12.44 21.63
N GLY A 189 -2.49 -12.50 20.64
CA GLY A 189 -2.39 -11.51 19.57
C GLY A 189 -3.17 -11.97 18.35
N SER A 190 -4.12 -11.17 17.88
CA SER A 190 -4.89 -11.45 16.66
C SER A 190 -4.28 -10.84 15.40
N ASN A 191 -3.49 -9.77 15.56
CA ASN A 191 -2.94 -9.03 14.43
C ASN A 191 -1.61 -9.63 13.99
N SER A 192 -1.44 -9.82 12.69
CA SER A 192 -0.15 -10.11 12.10
C SER A 192 0.74 -8.85 12.06
N LYS A 193 2.03 -9.05 11.82
CA LYS A 193 2.97 -7.94 11.62
C LYS A 193 2.57 -7.04 10.44
N PHE A 194 1.95 -7.62 9.42
CA PHE A 194 1.35 -6.87 8.31
C PHE A 194 0.18 -6.00 8.78
N ASP A 195 -0.75 -6.54 9.58
CA ASP A 195 -1.92 -5.81 10.07
C ASP A 195 -1.50 -4.61 10.94
N ASN A 196 -0.53 -4.82 11.84
CA ASN A 196 0.02 -3.74 12.66
C ASN A 196 0.73 -2.67 11.81
N GLY A 197 1.41 -3.06 10.74
CA GLY A 197 2.05 -2.13 9.81
C GLY A 197 1.05 -1.36 8.96
N LEU A 198 -0.03 -2.00 8.51
CA LEU A 198 -1.12 -1.35 7.77
C LEU A 198 -1.89 -0.37 8.66
N GLU A 199 -2.10 -0.70 9.94
CA GLU A 199 -2.64 0.22 10.94
C GLU A 199 -1.76 1.48 11.07
N LEU A 200 -0.44 1.31 11.25
CA LEU A 200 0.51 2.42 11.33
C LEU A 200 0.53 3.27 10.04
N PHE A 201 0.46 2.62 8.88
CA PHE A 201 0.33 3.30 7.60
C PHE A 201 -0.95 4.16 7.55
N MET A 202 -2.08 3.63 8.00
CA MET A 202 -3.35 4.37 8.05
C MET A 202 -3.36 5.50 9.09
N GLU A 203 -2.70 5.32 10.23
CA GLU A 203 -2.46 6.39 11.20
C GLU A 203 -1.66 7.54 10.59
N ASN A 204 -0.62 7.23 9.80
CA ASN A 204 0.17 8.23 9.09
C ASN A 204 -0.68 9.01 8.09
N VAL A 205 -1.55 8.35 7.32
CA VAL A 205 -2.47 9.04 6.41
C VAL A 205 -3.38 10.01 7.16
N ARG A 206 -3.92 9.62 8.32
CA ARG A 206 -4.74 10.50 9.18
C ARG A 206 -3.93 11.68 9.72
N LYS A 207 -2.70 11.43 10.19
CA LYS A 207 -1.78 12.47 10.67
C LYS A 207 -1.42 13.45 9.55
N ASN A 208 -1.17 12.96 8.33
CA ASN A 208 -0.93 13.78 7.15
C ASN A 208 -2.14 14.68 6.85
N ALA A 209 -3.36 14.16 6.94
CA ALA A 209 -4.57 14.96 6.83
C ALA A 209 -4.65 16.08 7.89
N SER A 210 -4.25 15.79 9.13
CA SER A 210 -4.19 16.79 10.21
C SER A 210 -3.11 17.85 9.97
N ILE A 211 -1.92 17.46 9.51
CA ILE A 211 -0.81 18.39 9.15
C ILE A 211 -1.24 19.35 8.05
N LEU A 212 -2.02 18.86 7.07
CA LEU A 212 -2.48 19.69 5.97
C LEU A 212 -3.42 20.82 6.43
N ASN A 213 -4.12 20.60 7.56
CA ASN A 213 -5.02 21.51 8.28
C ASN A 213 -5.87 22.42 7.36
N TYR A 214 -6.74 21.82 6.56
CA TYR A 214 -7.58 22.58 5.64
C TYR A 214 -8.75 23.34 6.30
N ASP A 215 -8.87 23.40 7.63
CA ASP A 215 -9.94 24.14 8.35
C ASP A 215 -11.36 23.90 7.78
N ILE A 216 -11.62 22.71 7.24
CA ILE A 216 -12.94 22.37 6.70
C ILE A 216 -13.85 22.02 7.86
N ASN A 217 -14.98 22.71 7.94
CA ASN A 217 -16.03 22.36 8.90
C ASN A 217 -16.62 21.00 8.50
N ILE A 218 -16.31 19.96 9.30
CA ILE A 218 -16.73 18.56 9.10
C ILE A 218 -18.26 18.40 9.31
N GLY A 219 -18.96 19.46 9.72
CA GLY A 219 -20.39 19.50 10.01
C GLY A 219 -21.27 18.83 8.93
N SER A 220 -21.84 17.69 9.32
CA SER A 220 -23.00 17.00 8.72
C SER A 220 -22.91 16.54 7.26
N LYS A 221 -21.74 16.19 6.72
CA LYS A 221 -21.70 15.37 5.50
C LYS A 221 -21.83 13.90 5.88
N ASN A 222 -23.01 13.33 5.63
CA ASN A 222 -23.26 11.89 5.75
C ASN A 222 -22.54 11.17 4.60
N THR A 223 -21.22 11.05 4.71
CA THR A 223 -20.39 10.36 3.71
C THR A 223 -20.34 8.90 4.08
N LYS A 224 -20.66 8.05 3.11
CA LYS A 224 -20.50 6.61 3.26
C LYS A 224 -19.04 6.24 3.05
N TYR A 225 -18.58 5.28 3.83
CA TYR A 225 -17.24 4.74 3.74
C TYR A 225 -17.33 3.28 3.29
N SER A 226 -16.42 2.88 2.42
CA SER A 226 -16.34 1.53 1.87
C SER A 226 -14.87 1.22 1.56
N PRO A 227 -14.40 -0.01 1.79
CA PRO A 227 -13.05 -0.42 1.40
C PRO A 227 -12.79 -0.14 -0.08
N LEU A 228 -11.57 0.32 -0.43
CA LEU A 228 -11.20 0.60 -1.82
C LEU A 228 -11.42 -0.61 -2.73
N GLN A 229 -11.13 -1.81 -2.21
CA GLN A 229 -11.34 -3.06 -2.95
C GLN A 229 -12.83 -3.27 -3.30
N ASP A 230 -13.73 -3.07 -2.34
CA ASP A 230 -15.17 -3.20 -2.57
C ASP A 230 -15.65 -2.19 -3.61
N MET A 231 -15.11 -0.96 -3.58
CA MET A 231 -15.43 0.05 -4.59
C MET A 231 -14.89 -0.32 -5.99
N ILE A 232 -13.70 -0.94 -6.08
CA ILE A 232 -13.15 -1.43 -7.35
C ILE A 232 -14.09 -2.49 -7.94
N GLU A 233 -14.58 -3.41 -7.13
CA GLU A 233 -15.48 -4.49 -7.55
C GLU A 233 -16.88 -3.98 -7.89
N GLU A 234 -17.51 -3.21 -6.99
CA GLU A 234 -18.89 -2.73 -7.14
C GLU A 234 -19.07 -1.86 -8.39
N TYR A 235 -18.10 -0.99 -8.67
CA TYR A 235 -18.17 -0.06 -9.80
C TYR A 235 -17.44 -0.56 -11.05
N GLY A 236 -16.87 -1.77 -11.00
CA GLY A 236 -16.16 -2.39 -12.13
C GLY A 236 -14.98 -1.55 -12.61
N ILE A 237 -14.17 -1.02 -11.69
CA ILE A 237 -12.97 -0.25 -12.03
C ILE A 237 -11.96 -1.18 -12.70
N GLU A 238 -11.45 -0.76 -13.86
CA GLU A 238 -10.43 -1.51 -14.56
C GLU A 238 -9.08 -1.43 -13.82
N ARG A 239 -8.78 -2.50 -13.09
CA ARG A 239 -7.70 -2.51 -12.11
C ARG A 239 -6.31 -2.28 -12.68
N GLU A 240 -5.98 -2.90 -13.82
CA GLU A 240 -4.67 -2.72 -14.45
C GLU A 240 -4.46 -1.27 -14.91
N HIS A 241 -5.46 -0.67 -15.55
CA HIS A 241 -5.42 0.74 -15.93
C HIS A 241 -5.28 1.66 -14.71
N ALA A 242 -6.13 1.45 -13.71
CA ALA A 242 -6.10 2.23 -12.46
C ALA A 242 -4.71 2.18 -11.78
N ARG A 243 -4.07 1.02 -11.78
CA ARG A 243 -2.71 0.82 -11.27
C ARG A 243 -1.68 1.60 -12.09
N ARG A 244 -1.71 1.48 -13.42
CA ARG A 244 -0.81 2.22 -14.33
C ARG A 244 -0.93 3.74 -14.15
N VAL A 245 -2.15 4.25 -14.04
CA VAL A 245 -2.39 5.67 -13.79
C VAL A 245 -1.84 6.08 -12.43
N ALA A 246 -1.99 5.26 -11.38
CA ALA A 246 -1.43 5.55 -10.07
C ALA A 246 0.12 5.56 -10.07
N GLU A 247 0.76 4.62 -10.76
CA GLU A 247 2.22 4.56 -10.94
C GLU A 247 2.74 5.80 -11.68
N ASN A 248 2.11 6.16 -12.80
CA ASN A 248 2.48 7.35 -13.57
C ASN A 248 2.25 8.64 -12.76
N SER A 249 1.13 8.74 -12.05
CA SER A 249 0.83 9.87 -11.15
C SER A 249 1.89 10.02 -10.06
N TYR A 250 2.29 8.90 -9.42
CA TYR A 250 3.32 8.89 -8.39
C TYR A 250 4.66 9.38 -8.94
N ARG A 251 5.07 8.87 -10.11
CA ARG A 251 6.33 9.27 -10.73
C ARG A 251 6.35 10.74 -11.11
N LEU A 252 5.30 11.23 -11.77
CA LEU A 252 5.18 12.65 -12.12
C LEU A 252 5.17 13.54 -10.87
N PHE A 253 4.48 13.15 -9.80
CA PHE A 253 4.49 13.90 -8.55
C PHE A 253 5.89 13.96 -7.92
N LYS A 254 6.61 12.85 -7.90
CA LYS A 254 7.94 12.81 -7.30
C LYS A 254 8.94 13.64 -8.12
N ASP A 255 8.98 13.41 -9.42
CA ASP A 255 10.01 13.98 -10.30
C ASP A 255 9.75 15.46 -10.61
N LEU A 256 8.50 15.92 -10.57
CA LEU A 256 8.13 17.32 -10.80
C LEU A 256 7.93 18.13 -9.50
N LYS A 257 8.34 17.57 -8.36
CA LYS A 257 8.14 18.13 -7.01
C LYS A 257 8.60 19.58 -6.87
N ASN A 258 9.74 19.91 -7.48
CA ASN A 258 10.36 21.24 -7.43
C ASN A 258 9.63 22.29 -8.27
N ILE A 259 8.58 21.91 -9.00
CA ILE A 259 7.81 22.79 -9.88
C ILE A 259 6.39 22.95 -9.34
N HIS A 260 5.72 21.84 -9.02
CA HIS A 260 4.34 21.94 -8.53
C HIS A 260 4.24 22.31 -7.05
N HIS A 261 5.28 22.07 -6.25
CA HIS A 261 5.39 22.38 -4.82
C HIS A 261 4.29 21.82 -3.89
N VAL A 262 3.31 21.06 -4.42
CA VAL A 262 2.28 20.35 -3.65
C VAL A 262 2.91 19.53 -2.53
N ARG A 263 2.40 19.64 -1.30
CA ARG A 263 2.88 18.98 -0.07
C ARG A 263 2.91 17.44 -0.19
N ASN A 264 3.91 16.78 0.42
CA ASN A 264 4.11 15.32 0.28
C ASN A 264 2.98 14.51 0.91
N GLU A 265 2.33 15.09 1.92
CA GLU A 265 1.19 14.55 2.65
C GLU A 265 -0.02 14.24 1.73
N LEU A 266 -0.04 14.77 0.51
CA LEU A 266 -1.08 14.52 -0.50
C LEU A 266 -0.76 13.37 -1.46
N ILE A 267 0.41 12.72 -1.36
CA ILE A 267 0.79 11.64 -2.30
C ILE A 267 -0.18 10.46 -2.25
N HIS A 268 -0.62 10.09 -1.05
CA HIS A 268 -1.62 9.03 -0.87
C HIS A 268 -2.98 9.43 -1.42
N THR A 269 -3.37 10.70 -1.29
CA THR A 269 -4.60 11.22 -1.90
C THR A 269 -4.54 11.12 -3.43
N LEU A 270 -3.41 11.47 -4.04
CA LEU A 270 -3.20 11.32 -5.48
C LEU A 270 -3.24 9.84 -5.92
N ARG A 271 -2.65 8.94 -5.14
CA ARG A 271 -2.71 7.49 -5.38
C ARG A 271 -4.16 7.00 -5.41
N ILE A 272 -4.93 7.25 -4.34
CA ILE A 272 -6.33 6.85 -4.26
C ILE A 272 -7.15 7.49 -5.39
N ALA A 273 -6.98 8.79 -5.64
CA ALA A 273 -7.68 9.48 -6.73
C ALA A 273 -7.36 8.90 -8.11
N SER A 274 -6.13 8.43 -8.32
CA SER A 274 -5.73 7.74 -9.56
C SER A 274 -6.42 6.40 -9.71
N VAL A 275 -6.56 5.64 -8.62
CA VAL A 275 -7.25 4.34 -8.68
C VAL A 275 -8.73 4.52 -8.98
N VAL A 276 -9.40 5.51 -8.37
CA VAL A 276 -10.86 5.70 -8.50
C VAL A 276 -11.29 6.68 -9.60
N HIS A 277 -10.36 7.21 -10.40
CA HIS A 277 -10.68 8.30 -11.34
C HIS A 277 -11.78 7.94 -12.36
N ASP A 278 -11.86 6.66 -12.74
CA ASP A 278 -12.80 6.13 -13.73
C ASP A 278 -13.97 5.35 -13.13
N ILE A 279 -14.22 5.49 -11.81
CA ILE A 279 -15.34 4.84 -11.10
C ILE A 279 -16.72 5.06 -11.74
N GLY A 280 -16.89 6.14 -12.50
CA GLY A 280 -18.14 6.46 -13.20
C GLY A 280 -18.34 5.78 -14.56
N VAL A 281 -17.39 4.98 -15.05
CA VAL A 281 -17.44 4.39 -16.40
C VAL A 281 -18.63 3.45 -16.55
N MET A 282 -18.86 2.56 -15.58
CA MET A 282 -19.98 1.61 -15.64
C MET A 282 -21.34 2.27 -15.48
N THR A 283 -21.41 3.38 -14.73
CA THR A 283 -22.65 4.16 -14.61
C THR A 283 -22.95 4.97 -15.86
N ASN A 284 -21.94 5.62 -16.46
CA ASN A 284 -22.14 6.44 -17.65
C ASN A 284 -20.85 6.64 -18.45
N VAL A 285 -20.58 5.77 -19.43
CA VAL A 285 -19.38 5.84 -20.29
C VAL A 285 -19.15 7.23 -20.91
N LYS A 286 -20.21 7.90 -21.41
CA LYS A 286 -20.09 9.21 -22.07
C LYS A 286 -19.72 10.33 -21.09
N ASN A 287 -20.31 10.31 -19.90
CA ASN A 287 -20.16 11.34 -18.87
C ASN A 287 -19.52 10.80 -17.58
N HIS A 288 -18.61 9.82 -17.67
CA HIS A 288 -18.04 9.12 -16.51
C HIS A 288 -17.43 10.05 -15.47
N HIS A 289 -16.65 11.07 -15.87
CA HIS A 289 -16.16 12.13 -14.97
C HIS A 289 -17.24 12.83 -14.12
N LYS A 290 -18.49 12.94 -14.60
CA LYS A 290 -19.61 13.51 -13.81
C LYS A 290 -20.23 12.46 -12.91
N ALA A 291 -20.48 11.25 -13.44
CA ALA A 291 -21.02 10.14 -12.65
C ALA A 291 -20.08 9.77 -11.49
N GLY A 292 -18.77 9.65 -11.76
CA GLY A 292 -17.76 9.37 -10.77
C GLY A 292 -17.61 10.49 -9.73
N ARG A 293 -17.73 11.76 -10.14
CA ARG A 293 -17.82 12.88 -9.17
C ARG A 293 -19.02 12.70 -8.24
N ASP A 294 -20.17 12.32 -8.78
CA ASP A 294 -21.40 12.19 -8.00
C ASP A 294 -21.29 11.01 -7.02
N ILE A 295 -20.77 9.86 -7.46
CA ILE A 295 -20.44 8.71 -6.60
C ILE A 295 -19.50 9.12 -5.48
N LEU A 296 -18.35 9.72 -5.82
CA LEU A 296 -17.32 10.08 -4.84
C LEU A 296 -17.73 11.26 -3.94
N SER A 297 -18.81 11.98 -4.28
CA SER A 297 -19.36 13.02 -3.41
C SER A 297 -20.16 12.44 -2.24
N GLU A 298 -20.58 11.17 -2.36
CA GLU A 298 -21.42 10.47 -1.39
C GLU A 298 -20.66 9.32 -0.71
N THR A 299 -19.71 8.71 -1.40
CA THR A 299 -18.91 7.57 -0.93
C THR A 299 -17.41 7.88 -0.99
N CYS A 300 -16.67 7.58 0.08
CA CYS A 300 -15.22 7.70 0.14
C CYS A 300 -14.57 6.35 0.49
N PRO A 301 -13.40 6.01 -0.07
CA PRO A 301 -12.63 4.84 0.37
C PRO A 301 -12.23 4.92 1.85
N ASP A 302 -12.30 3.79 2.57
CA ASP A 302 -11.84 3.66 3.97
C ASP A 302 -10.37 4.09 4.16
N GLU A 303 -9.59 3.90 3.11
CA GLU A 303 -8.17 4.20 3.03
C GLU A 303 -7.89 5.70 2.94
N LEU A 304 -8.90 6.57 2.86
CA LEU A 304 -8.71 8.02 2.78
C LEU A 304 -9.61 8.76 3.80
N PRO A 305 -9.05 9.47 4.78
CA PRO A 305 -9.85 10.19 5.77
C PRO A 305 -10.35 11.55 5.25
N TYR A 306 -11.40 12.11 5.87
CA TYR A 306 -11.67 13.55 5.77
C TYR A 306 -10.55 14.37 6.43
N PRO A 307 -10.22 15.57 5.89
CA PRO A 307 -10.86 16.24 4.76
C PRO A 307 -10.43 15.79 3.35
N LEU A 308 -9.51 14.83 3.23
CA LEU A 308 -8.90 14.44 1.94
C LEU A 308 -9.89 13.78 0.97
N CYS A 309 -10.94 13.12 1.46
CA CYS A 309 -12.07 12.66 0.63
C CYS A 309 -12.63 13.74 -0.30
N ALA A 310 -12.59 15.02 0.11
CA ALA A 310 -13.12 16.12 -0.69
C ALA A 310 -12.36 16.35 -2.02
N PHE A 311 -11.16 15.80 -2.18
CA PHE A 311 -10.38 15.87 -3.42
C PHE A 311 -10.97 14.99 -4.52
N LEU A 312 -11.40 13.78 -4.16
CA LEU A 312 -11.74 12.72 -5.12
C LEU A 312 -12.82 13.13 -6.14
N PRO A 313 -13.94 13.77 -5.76
CA PRO A 313 -14.96 14.20 -6.71
C PRO A 313 -14.42 15.19 -7.73
N TRP A 314 -13.57 16.12 -7.30
CA TRP A 314 -13.07 17.20 -8.16
C TRP A 314 -11.98 16.72 -9.09
N MET A 315 -11.04 15.91 -8.60
CA MET A 315 -10.04 15.27 -9.45
C MET A 315 -10.70 14.39 -10.52
N THR A 316 -11.71 13.61 -10.13
CA THR A 316 -12.53 12.82 -11.06
C THR A 316 -13.33 13.68 -12.04
N PHE A 317 -13.90 14.81 -11.60
CA PHE A 317 -14.58 15.72 -12.52
C PHE A 317 -13.63 16.38 -13.53
N LEU A 318 -12.40 16.66 -13.10
CA LEU A 318 -11.39 17.39 -13.85
C LEU A 318 -10.52 16.50 -14.74
N HIS A 319 -10.49 15.17 -14.57
CA HIS A 319 -9.63 14.31 -15.40
C HIS A 319 -10.05 14.29 -16.89
N LYS A 320 -11.32 14.61 -17.20
CA LYS A 320 -11.87 14.57 -18.57
C LYS A 320 -12.15 15.95 -19.16
N LYS A 321 -12.10 15.98 -20.50
CA LYS A 321 -12.33 17.14 -21.38
C LYS A 321 -11.21 18.17 -21.27
N ARG A 322 -11.08 19.00 -22.29
CA ARG A 322 -10.16 20.14 -22.28
C ARG A 322 -10.43 21.05 -21.09
N ILE A 323 -9.37 21.52 -20.44
CA ILE A 323 -9.40 22.59 -19.46
C ILE A 323 -8.83 23.84 -20.11
N ASP A 324 -9.66 24.88 -20.17
CA ASP A 324 -9.26 26.21 -20.60
C ASP A 324 -9.59 27.22 -19.49
N ARG A 325 -9.12 28.47 -19.64
CA ARG A 325 -9.40 29.55 -18.67
C ARG A 325 -10.90 29.70 -18.41
N LYS A 326 -11.73 29.64 -19.46
CA LYS A 326 -13.20 29.73 -19.33
C LYS A 326 -13.80 28.64 -18.45
N LYS A 327 -13.28 27.41 -18.53
CA LYS A 327 -13.74 26.28 -17.69
C LYS A 327 -13.27 26.44 -16.25
N LEU A 328 -12.05 26.94 -16.01
CA LEU A 328 -11.56 27.26 -14.67
C LEU A 328 -12.36 28.40 -14.03
N ASP A 329 -12.65 29.47 -14.76
CA ASP A 329 -13.51 30.57 -14.30
C ASP A 329 -14.91 30.06 -13.93
N LYS A 330 -15.49 29.16 -14.73
CA LYS A 330 -16.77 28.53 -14.40
C LYS A 330 -16.68 27.62 -13.18
N LEU A 331 -15.54 26.96 -12.95
CA LEU A 331 -15.32 26.07 -11.81
C LEU A 331 -15.20 26.87 -10.51
N SER A 332 -14.44 27.97 -10.51
CA SER A 332 -14.25 28.85 -9.35
C SER A 332 -15.56 29.49 -8.89
N LEU A 333 -16.53 29.64 -9.79
CA LEU A 333 -17.88 30.12 -9.46
C LEU A 333 -18.84 29.01 -8.97
N LYS A 334 -18.47 27.73 -9.04
CA LYS A 334 -19.35 26.65 -8.55
C LYS A 334 -19.37 26.65 -7.03
N LYS A 335 -20.54 26.90 -6.44
CA LYS A 335 -20.75 26.93 -4.97
C LYS A 335 -20.03 25.81 -4.21
N LYS A 336 -20.14 24.55 -4.66
CA LYS A 336 -19.50 23.39 -3.99
C LYS A 336 -17.97 23.40 -4.05
N PHE A 337 -17.37 23.96 -5.10
CA PHE A 337 -15.91 24.07 -5.23
C PHE A 337 -15.40 25.33 -4.53
N LEU A 338 -16.09 26.45 -4.74
CA LEU A 338 -15.82 27.74 -4.11
C LEU A 338 -15.86 27.68 -2.58
N SER A 339 -16.71 26.81 -2.01
CA SER A 339 -16.79 26.61 -0.57
C SER A 339 -15.57 25.89 0.04
N LEU A 340 -14.69 25.32 -0.79
CA LEU A 340 -13.46 24.72 -0.30
C LEU A 340 -12.45 25.81 0.06
N PRO A 341 -11.56 25.58 1.04
CA PRO A 341 -10.46 26.48 1.34
C PRO A 341 -9.59 26.74 0.11
N SER A 342 -9.10 27.97 -0.06
CA SER A 342 -8.32 28.36 -1.25
C SER A 342 -7.09 27.46 -1.47
N GLN A 343 -6.38 27.11 -0.39
CA GLN A 343 -5.24 26.18 -0.48
C GLN A 343 -5.68 24.79 -0.97
N MET A 344 -6.84 24.29 -0.53
CA MET A 344 -7.36 23.01 -1.02
C MET A 344 -7.76 23.10 -2.50
N GLN A 345 -8.36 24.20 -2.93
CA GLN A 345 -8.69 24.40 -4.35
C GLN A 345 -7.44 24.36 -5.23
N ASP A 346 -6.37 25.05 -4.80
CA ASP A 346 -5.07 25.05 -5.49
C ASP A 346 -4.46 23.65 -5.54
N ASP A 347 -4.39 22.95 -4.40
CA ASP A 347 -3.86 21.58 -4.33
C ASP A 347 -4.67 20.61 -5.21
N ILE A 348 -6.00 20.72 -5.24
CA ILE A 348 -6.86 19.92 -6.12
C ILE A 348 -6.52 20.16 -7.60
N LEU A 349 -6.35 21.41 -8.02
CA LEU A 349 -6.05 21.75 -9.41
C LEU A 349 -4.67 21.20 -9.83
N LYS A 350 -3.67 21.33 -8.96
CA LYS A 350 -2.32 20.81 -9.21
C LYS A 350 -2.29 19.28 -9.28
N LEU A 351 -2.94 18.60 -8.35
CA LEU A 351 -3.05 17.13 -8.38
C LEU A 351 -3.88 16.64 -9.57
N ALA A 352 -4.94 17.36 -9.95
CA ALA A 352 -5.72 17.04 -11.14
C ALA A 352 -4.90 17.21 -12.44
N ALA A 353 -3.99 18.19 -12.50
CA ALA A 353 -3.06 18.33 -13.63
C ALA A 353 -2.16 17.10 -13.78
N ILE A 354 -1.59 16.62 -12.66
CA ILE A 354 -0.77 15.40 -12.64
C ILE A 354 -1.59 14.18 -13.05
N LEU A 355 -2.76 13.97 -12.43
CA LEU A 355 -3.65 12.84 -12.73
C LEU A 355 -4.05 12.82 -14.21
N ARG A 356 -4.36 13.97 -14.81
CA ARG A 356 -4.72 14.06 -16.24
C ARG A 356 -3.59 13.59 -17.14
N MET A 357 -2.37 14.00 -16.87
CA MET A 357 -1.20 13.57 -17.65
C MET A 357 -0.94 12.08 -17.45
N ALA A 358 -1.04 11.58 -16.21
CA ALA A 358 -0.86 10.17 -15.88
C ALA A 358 -1.89 9.25 -16.54
N ASP A 359 -3.17 9.63 -16.51
CA ASP A 359 -4.28 8.94 -17.20
C ASP A 359 -4.00 8.86 -18.71
N ALA A 360 -3.55 9.95 -19.32
CA ALA A 360 -3.22 9.96 -20.74
C ALA A 360 -2.02 9.06 -21.13
N LEU A 361 -1.10 8.81 -20.21
CA LEU A 361 0.06 7.94 -20.45
C LEU A 361 -0.29 6.45 -20.54
N ASP A 362 -1.52 6.08 -20.16
CA ASP A 362 -2.04 4.71 -20.32
C ASP A 362 -3.34 4.73 -21.15
N TYR A 363 -3.43 5.61 -22.14
CA TYR A 363 -4.61 5.72 -23.02
C TYR A 363 -4.68 4.57 -24.03
N SER A 364 -3.54 4.17 -24.61
CA SER A 364 -3.43 3.09 -25.58
C SER A 364 -3.59 1.70 -24.96
N ARG A 365 -3.28 1.57 -23.65
CA ARG A 365 -3.12 0.30 -22.93
C ARG A 365 -2.01 -0.60 -23.52
N MET A 366 -1.03 0.01 -24.19
CA MET A 366 0.07 -0.68 -24.88
C MET A 366 1.40 -0.53 -24.13
N GLU A 367 1.36 -0.62 -22.79
CA GLU A 367 2.54 -0.70 -21.91
C GLU A 367 3.54 0.45 -22.08
N SER A 368 3.04 1.66 -22.31
CA SER A 368 3.86 2.88 -22.29
C SER A 368 4.40 3.14 -20.90
N ARG A 369 5.65 3.62 -20.83
CA ARG A 369 6.30 4.02 -19.59
C ARG A 369 7.09 5.30 -19.81
N ILE A 370 7.17 6.11 -18.77
CA ILE A 370 8.13 7.22 -18.73
C ILE A 370 9.53 6.60 -18.74
N SER A 371 10.41 6.98 -19.66
CA SER A 371 11.82 6.58 -19.64
C SER A 371 12.66 7.65 -18.94
N GLU A 372 12.41 8.92 -19.25
CA GLU A 372 13.20 10.06 -18.77
C GLU A 372 12.31 11.29 -18.52
N ILE A 373 12.65 12.09 -17.52
CA ILE A 373 12.10 13.44 -17.30
C ILE A 373 13.27 14.42 -17.26
N ASP A 374 13.44 15.17 -18.33
CA ASP A 374 14.49 16.17 -18.48
C ASP A 374 14.01 17.53 -17.95
N LEU A 375 14.57 17.94 -16.81
CA LEU A 375 14.29 19.22 -16.16
C LEU A 375 15.32 20.30 -16.49
N SER A 376 16.37 19.98 -17.24
CA SER A 376 17.51 20.88 -17.48
C SER A 376 17.20 22.03 -18.44
N LYS A 377 16.18 21.86 -19.28
CA LYS A 377 15.74 22.83 -20.28
C LYS A 377 14.81 23.88 -19.69
N GLU A 378 14.51 24.90 -20.48
CA GLU A 378 13.51 25.93 -20.14
C GLU A 378 12.16 25.28 -19.81
N ASP A 379 11.69 24.39 -20.69
CA ASP A 379 10.50 23.55 -20.50
C ASP A 379 10.85 22.10 -20.16
N ILE A 380 9.92 21.39 -19.52
CA ILE A 380 10.07 19.97 -19.14
C ILE A 380 9.86 19.10 -20.38
N ILE A 381 10.78 18.17 -20.63
CA ILE A 381 10.60 17.12 -21.65
C ILE A 381 10.47 15.77 -20.95
N VAL A 382 9.32 15.12 -21.13
CA VAL A 382 9.07 13.75 -20.67
C VAL A 382 9.17 12.81 -21.85
N LYS A 383 10.11 11.86 -21.79
CA LYS A 383 10.28 10.84 -22.81
C LYS A 383 9.51 9.58 -22.45
N ILE A 384 8.80 9.01 -23.42
CA ILE A 384 7.93 7.85 -23.28
C ILE A 384 8.49 6.72 -24.14
N ALA A 385 8.65 5.54 -23.54
CA ALA A 385 9.06 4.32 -24.22
C ALA A 385 7.96 3.25 -24.12
N GLY A 386 7.93 2.31 -25.06
CA GLY A 386 6.93 1.23 -25.09
C GLY A 386 6.15 1.19 -26.40
N LYS A 387 5.28 0.20 -26.57
CA LYS A 387 4.58 -0.05 -27.84
C LYS A 387 3.56 1.05 -28.16
N GLY A 388 3.00 1.69 -27.13
CA GLY A 388 2.05 2.81 -27.25
C GLY A 388 2.68 4.19 -27.20
N ALA A 389 4.02 4.30 -27.16
CA ALA A 389 4.72 5.51 -26.75
C ALA A 389 4.31 6.77 -27.53
N SER A 390 4.28 6.69 -28.86
CA SER A 390 3.83 7.80 -29.71
C SER A 390 2.39 8.25 -29.39
N ILE A 391 1.44 7.31 -29.30
CA ILE A 391 0.02 7.60 -29.05
C ILE A 391 -0.18 8.24 -27.67
N ASP A 392 0.47 7.67 -26.66
CA ASP A 392 0.31 8.10 -25.27
C ASP A 392 1.06 9.40 -24.99
N ALA A 393 2.21 9.64 -25.64
CA ALA A 393 2.91 10.92 -25.58
C ALA A 393 2.04 12.05 -26.16
N ASP A 394 1.49 11.88 -27.37
CA ASP A 394 0.59 12.87 -27.99
C ASP A 394 -0.65 13.14 -27.12
N ARG A 395 -1.20 12.08 -26.51
CA ARG A 395 -2.35 12.17 -25.63
C ARG A 395 -2.02 12.91 -24.34
N ALA A 396 -0.87 12.63 -23.73
CA ALA A 396 -0.41 13.27 -22.50
C ALA A 396 -0.09 14.75 -22.75
N ASP A 397 0.54 15.09 -23.87
CA ASP A 397 0.79 16.47 -24.28
C ASP A 397 -0.53 17.23 -24.46
N THR A 398 -1.55 16.60 -25.06
CA THR A 398 -2.89 17.19 -25.16
C THR A 398 -3.55 17.39 -23.78
N LYS A 399 -3.40 16.44 -22.85
CA LYS A 399 -3.98 16.50 -21.49
C LYS A 399 -3.17 17.35 -20.50
N ALA A 400 -1.99 17.83 -20.87
CA ALA A 400 -1.20 18.80 -20.09
C ALA A 400 -1.79 20.23 -20.11
N ASP A 401 -2.94 20.46 -20.76
CA ASP A 401 -3.63 21.75 -20.81
C ASP A 401 -3.83 22.43 -19.44
N LEU A 402 -4.18 21.68 -18.39
CA LEU A 402 -4.29 22.24 -17.03
C LEU A 402 -2.92 22.58 -16.44
N TRP A 403 -1.88 21.79 -16.69
CA TRP A 403 -0.52 22.09 -16.23
C TRP A 403 -0.06 23.45 -16.76
N ARG A 404 -0.21 23.67 -18.07
CA ARG A 404 0.18 24.92 -18.76
C ARG A 404 -0.63 26.15 -18.33
N LEU A 405 -1.73 25.96 -17.60
CA LEU A 405 -2.49 27.06 -17.00
C LEU A 405 -2.05 27.38 -15.57
N LEU A 406 -1.38 26.44 -14.88
CA LEU A 406 -1.04 26.54 -13.47
C LEU A 406 0.44 26.86 -13.23
N PHE A 407 1.32 26.45 -14.14
CA PHE A 407 2.76 26.55 -13.94
C PHE A 407 3.41 27.35 -15.06
N GLU A 408 4.49 28.06 -14.73
CA GLU A 408 5.25 28.87 -15.69
C GLU A 408 6.06 27.99 -16.65
N LYS A 409 6.58 26.87 -16.14
CA LYS A 409 7.37 25.92 -16.91
C LYS A 409 6.44 24.92 -17.61
N ASP A 410 6.38 24.97 -18.93
CA ASP A 410 5.55 24.07 -19.72
C ASP A 410 6.13 22.66 -19.71
N ILE A 411 5.28 21.70 -20.07
CA ILE A 411 5.62 20.28 -20.14
C ILE A 411 5.23 19.72 -21.50
N TYR A 412 6.13 18.91 -22.04
CA TYR A 412 5.95 18.25 -23.32
C TYR A 412 6.27 16.76 -23.20
N PHE A 413 5.45 15.94 -23.86
CA PHE A 413 5.63 14.49 -23.88
C PHE A 413 6.04 14.05 -25.28
N ARG A 414 7.10 13.24 -25.37
CA ARG A 414 7.69 12.78 -26.64
C ARG A 414 8.02 11.30 -26.58
N GLU A 415 7.90 10.63 -27.71
CA GLU A 415 8.42 9.26 -27.86
C GLU A 415 9.96 9.25 -27.72
N ASP A 416 10.48 8.24 -27.04
CA ASP A 416 11.90 7.97 -26.90
C ASP A 416 12.35 7.08 -28.07
N TYR A 417 13.10 7.67 -29.01
CA TYR A 417 13.54 7.03 -30.25
C TYR A 417 14.82 6.21 -30.11
#